data_AF-A0A379W364-F1
#
_entry.id   AF-A0A379W364-F1
#
_cell.length_a   1.000
_cell.length_b   1.000
_cell.length_c   1.000
_cell.angle_alpha   90.00
_cell.angle_beta   90.00
_cell.angle_gamma   90.00
#
_symmetry.space_group_name_H-M   'P 1'
#
loop_
_entity.id
_entity.type
_entity.pdbx_description
1 polymer ?
#
loop_
_entity_poly.entity_id
_entity_poly.type
_entity_poly.pdbx_seq_one_letter_code
_entity_poly.pdbx_strand_id
1 'polypeptide(L)'
;MLPNHVCDMIEIFIRRGHRIIAGISLMRDIPFSSEERLRAQAVQPLLGLAIHDSLQEDNDLESILTAKEREIVGMVCEGASNKLIARQLNISLSTVKTHLRNIFAKTEVINRTELVSRTRMSSVQHSQHM
;
A
#
# COMPACT_ATOMS: atom_id res chain seq x y z
N MET A 1 3.22 -39.84 8.97
CA MET A 1 3.39 -38.67 8.07
C MET A 1 4.77 -38.80 7.46
N LEU A 2 4.87 -38.97 6.13
CA LEU A 2 6.16 -38.89 5.44
C LEU A 2 6.68 -37.44 5.54
N PRO A 3 7.98 -37.21 5.81
CA PRO A 3 8.52 -35.87 5.84
C PRO A 3 8.45 -35.28 4.43
N ASN A 4 7.93 -34.06 4.28
CA ASN A 4 7.95 -33.35 3.00
C ASN A 4 9.43 -33.22 2.57
N HIS A 5 9.85 -34.05 1.61
CA HIS A 5 11.22 -34.12 1.11
C HIS A 5 11.54 -32.90 0.22
N VAL A 6 11.50 -31.69 0.78
CA VAL A 6 11.98 -30.50 0.06
C VAL A 6 13.50 -30.55 0.08
N CYS A 7 14.11 -30.78 -1.09
CA CYS A 7 15.54 -30.91 -1.27
C CYS A 7 16.18 -29.60 -1.73
N ASP A 8 15.44 -28.76 -2.46
CA ASP A 8 15.92 -27.46 -2.94
C ASP A 8 14.77 -26.44 -3.08
N MET A 9 15.11 -25.16 -2.95
CA MET A 9 14.16 -24.05 -2.99
C MET A 9 14.74 -22.88 -3.80
N ILE A 10 13.92 -22.30 -4.67
CA ILE A 10 14.17 -20.99 -5.28
C ILE A 10 13.12 -20.01 -4.77
N GLU A 11 13.57 -18.87 -4.25
CA GLU A 11 12.69 -17.77 -3.87
C GLU A 11 12.84 -16.63 -4.89
N ILE A 12 11.72 -16.23 -5.48
CA ILE A 12 11.64 -15.15 -6.45
C ILE A 12 10.99 -13.95 -5.76
N PHE A 13 11.77 -12.90 -5.54
CA PHE A 13 11.26 -11.65 -4.98
C PHE A 13 10.81 -10.70 -6.08
N ILE A 14 9.60 -10.17 -5.93
CA ILE A 14 9.06 -9.13 -6.79
C ILE A 14 9.28 -7.79 -6.06
N ARG A 15 9.93 -6.84 -6.74
CA ARG A 15 10.29 -5.53 -6.18
C ARG A 15 9.63 -4.40 -6.96
N ARG A 16 9.16 -3.38 -6.25
CA ARG A 16 8.79 -2.07 -6.82
C ARG A 16 9.72 -1.02 -6.21
N GLY A 17 10.62 -0.47 -7.04
CA GLY A 17 11.72 0.36 -6.55
C GLY A 17 12.58 -0.41 -5.53
N HIS A 18 12.72 0.13 -4.32
CA HIS A 18 13.50 -0.51 -3.26
C HIS A 18 12.72 -1.50 -2.39
N ARG A 19 11.39 -1.57 -2.49
CA ARG A 19 10.53 -2.40 -1.63
C ARG A 19 10.22 -3.76 -2.27
N ILE A 20 10.38 -4.85 -1.53
CA ILE A 20 9.86 -6.17 -1.91
C ILE A 20 8.36 -6.17 -1.61
N ILE A 21 7.54 -6.47 -2.62
CA ILE A 21 6.07 -6.44 -2.51
C ILE A 21 5.45 -7.85 -2.45
N ALA A 22 6.15 -8.84 -3.00
CA ALA A 22 5.71 -10.23 -2.96
C ALA A 22 6.93 -11.18 -3.11
N GLY A 23 6.75 -12.41 -2.63
CA GLY A 23 7.70 -13.51 -2.82
C GLY A 23 6.97 -14.73 -3.37
N ILE A 24 7.56 -15.39 -4.36
CA ILE A 24 7.09 -16.67 -4.89
C ILE A 24 8.14 -17.72 -4.56
N SER A 25 7.77 -18.74 -3.80
CA SER A 25 8.65 -19.84 -3.45
C SER A 25 8.37 -21.05 -4.35
N LEU A 26 9.41 -21.52 -5.04
CA LEU A 26 9.41 -22.75 -5.82
C LEU A 26 10.16 -23.81 -5.02
N MET A 27 9.46 -24.87 -4.60
CA MET A 27 10.03 -25.98 -3.83
C MET A 27 10.07 -27.24 -4.68
N ARG A 28 11.16 -28.00 -4.61
CA ARG A 28 11.30 -29.30 -5.26
C ARG A 28 11.99 -30.31 -4.36
N ASP A 29 11.71 -31.57 -4.64
CA ASP A 29 12.35 -32.75 -4.06
C ASP A 29 13.66 -33.14 -4.75
N ILE A 30 14.00 -32.44 -5.84
CA ILE A 30 15.26 -32.54 -6.57
C ILE A 30 15.92 -31.16 -6.71
N PRO A 31 17.27 -31.08 -6.73
CA PRO A 31 17.99 -29.81 -6.91
C PRO A 31 17.67 -29.13 -8.24
N PHE A 32 17.55 -27.80 -8.21
CA PHE A 32 17.45 -27.00 -9.43
C PHE A 32 18.83 -26.91 -10.10
N SER A 33 18.88 -27.26 -11.37
CA SER A 33 20.09 -27.11 -12.19
C SER A 33 20.48 -25.63 -12.38
N SER A 34 21.74 -25.39 -12.75
CA SER A 34 22.22 -24.04 -13.05
C SER A 34 21.45 -23.37 -14.19
N GLU A 35 21.01 -24.15 -15.19
CA GLU A 35 20.20 -23.64 -16.31
C GLU A 35 18.78 -23.25 -15.86
N GLU A 36 18.14 -24.06 -15.01
CA GLU A 36 16.84 -23.73 -14.44
C GLU A 36 16.89 -22.49 -13.55
N ARG A 37 17.96 -22.36 -12.75
CA ARG A 37 18.21 -21.15 -11.95
C ARG A 37 18.39 -19.91 -12.84
N LEU A 38 19.12 -20.04 -13.94
CA LEU A 38 19.32 -18.96 -14.90
C LEU A 38 18.00 -18.56 -15.59
N ARG A 39 17.19 -19.53 -16.01
CA ARG A 39 15.85 -19.28 -16.58
C ARG A 39 14.92 -18.61 -15.57
N ALA A 40 14.93 -19.04 -14.31
CA ALA A 40 14.16 -18.44 -13.23
C ALA A 40 14.57 -16.97 -12.97
N GLN A 41 15.86 -16.66 -13.07
CA GLN A 41 16.35 -15.28 -12.99
C GLN A 41 15.92 -14.45 -14.21
N ALA A 42 15.97 -15.03 -15.41
CA ALA A 42 15.61 -14.32 -16.64
C ALA A 42 14.12 -13.90 -16.69
N VAL A 43 13.23 -14.61 -15.99
CA VAL A 43 11.80 -14.25 -15.92
C VAL A 43 11.47 -13.22 -14.83
N GLN A 44 12.39 -12.91 -13.92
CA GLN A 44 12.14 -11.93 -12.85
C GLN A 44 11.70 -10.55 -13.36
N PRO A 45 12.31 -9.96 -14.42
CA PRO A 45 11.87 -8.68 -14.94
C PRO A 45 10.47 -8.73 -15.56
N LEU A 46 10.11 -9.86 -16.19
CA LEU A 46 8.78 -10.06 -16.79
C LEU A 46 7.68 -10.14 -15.72
N LEU A 47 7.97 -10.79 -14.59
CA LEU A 47 7.07 -10.78 -13.43
C LEU A 47 6.91 -9.36 -12.89
N GLY A 48 7.98 -8.57 -12.81
CA GLY A 48 7.89 -7.16 -12.43
C GLY A 48 6.96 -6.33 -13.32
N LEU A 49 6.98 -6.58 -14.64
CA LEU A 49 6.09 -5.91 -15.60
C LEU A 49 4.63 -6.37 -15.47
N ALA A 50 4.37 -7.67 -15.36
CA ALA A 50 3.01 -8.20 -15.27
C ALA A 50 2.31 -7.80 -13.96
N ILE A 51 3.08 -7.63 -12.89
CA ILE A 51 2.56 -7.38 -11.54
C ILE A 51 2.43 -5.88 -11.27
N HIS A 52 3.04 -5.02 -12.10
CA HIS A 52 2.97 -3.56 -11.98
C HIS A 52 1.54 -3.03 -11.88
N ASP A 53 0.60 -3.62 -12.64
CA ASP A 53 -0.79 -3.18 -12.67
C ASP A 53 -1.71 -4.00 -11.76
N SER A 54 -1.28 -5.20 -11.33
CA SER A 54 -2.11 -6.11 -10.52
C SER A 54 -1.91 -5.96 -9.02
N LEU A 55 -0.75 -5.44 -8.60
CA LEU A 55 -0.52 -4.95 -7.24
C LEU A 55 -0.65 -3.42 -7.22
N GLN A 56 -1.77 -2.92 -7.76
CA GLN A 56 -2.25 -1.62 -7.31
C GLN A 56 -2.24 -1.66 -5.79
N GLU A 57 -1.61 -0.68 -5.17
CA GLU A 57 -1.69 -0.52 -3.73
C GLU A 57 -3.17 -0.52 -3.37
N ASP A 58 -3.65 -1.60 -2.75
CA ASP A 58 -4.94 -1.61 -2.08
C ASP A 58 -4.98 -0.33 -1.25
N ASN A 59 -5.80 0.63 -1.68
CA ASN A 59 -5.94 1.99 -1.13
C ASN A 59 -5.35 2.14 0.28
N ASP A 60 -4.04 2.44 0.37
CA ASP A 60 -3.31 2.37 1.64
C ASP A 60 -3.91 3.36 2.64
N LEU A 61 -4.46 4.47 2.16
CA LEU A 61 -5.20 5.44 2.97
C LEU A 61 -6.54 4.93 3.49
N GLU A 62 -7.29 4.14 2.70
CA GLU A 62 -8.58 3.62 3.15
C GLU A 62 -8.43 2.49 4.16
N SER A 63 -7.36 1.70 4.03
CA SER A 63 -7.07 0.57 4.92
C SER A 63 -6.44 1.02 6.25
N ILE A 64 -5.60 2.06 6.27
CA ILE A 64 -4.93 2.55 7.50
C ILE A 64 -5.79 3.50 8.35
N LEU A 65 -6.78 4.17 7.74
CA LEU A 65 -7.62 5.14 8.43
C LEU A 65 -8.92 4.53 8.92
N THR A 66 -9.30 4.87 10.16
CA THR A 66 -10.64 4.53 10.67
C THR A 66 -11.71 5.26 9.87
N ALA A 67 -12.95 4.77 9.93
CA ALA A 67 -14.09 5.42 9.27
C ALA A 67 -14.22 6.92 9.64
N LYS A 68 -13.98 7.26 10.92
CA LYS A 68 -14.05 8.65 11.39
C LYS A 68 -12.89 9.51 10.86
N GLU A 69 -11.70 8.94 10.76
CA GLU A 69 -10.55 9.63 10.18
C GLU A 69 -10.73 9.86 8.68
N ARG A 70 -11.31 8.90 7.95
CA ARG A 70 -11.66 9.08 6.52
C ARG A 70 -12.66 10.21 6.32
N GLU A 71 -13.69 10.30 7.14
CA GLU A 71 -14.66 11.41 7.12
C GLU A 71 -13.95 12.77 7.31
N ILE A 72 -13.02 12.85 8.28
CA ILE A 72 -12.22 14.05 8.52
C ILE A 72 -11.32 14.40 7.33
N VAL A 73 -10.64 13.41 6.74
CA VAL A 73 -9.78 13.62 5.55
C VAL A 73 -10.60 14.12 4.36
N GLY A 74 -11.82 13.61 4.15
CA GLY A 74 -12.73 14.08 3.11
C GLY A 74 -13.00 15.58 3.23
N MET A 75 -13.45 16.03 4.41
CA MET A 75 -13.67 17.46 4.67
C MET A 75 -12.39 18.28 4.57
N VAL A 76 -11.24 17.71 4.93
CA VAL A 76 -9.93 18.37 4.76
C VAL A 76 -9.64 18.63 3.28
N CYS A 77 -9.92 17.65 2.42
CA CYS A 77 -9.73 17.74 0.96
C CYS A 77 -10.69 18.73 0.28
N GLU A 78 -11.87 18.93 0.86
CA GLU A 78 -12.84 19.97 0.50
C GLU A 78 -12.42 21.38 0.97
N GLY A 79 -11.36 21.49 1.78
CA GLY A 79 -10.87 22.76 2.29
C GLY A 79 -11.51 23.20 3.62
N ALA A 80 -12.26 22.33 4.30
CA ALA A 80 -12.90 22.67 5.57
C ALA A 80 -11.88 22.98 6.68
N SER A 81 -12.06 24.11 7.36
CA SER A 81 -11.24 24.46 8.53
C SER A 81 -11.52 23.52 9.71
N ASN A 82 -10.58 23.40 10.65
CA ASN A 82 -10.77 22.56 11.85
C ASN A 82 -12.00 23.00 12.67
N LYS A 83 -12.34 24.29 12.67
CA LYS A 83 -13.56 24.82 13.31
C LYS A 83 -14.83 24.33 12.61
N LEU A 84 -14.82 24.30 11.28
CA LEU A 84 -15.94 23.81 10.49
C LEU A 84 -16.12 22.30 10.69
N ILE A 85 -15.03 21.53 10.65
CA ILE A 85 -15.02 20.09 10.92
C ILE A 85 -15.57 19.79 12.32
N ALA A 86 -15.11 20.52 13.34
CA ALA A 86 -15.60 20.39 14.72
C ALA A 86 -17.12 20.59 14.80
N ARG A 87 -17.64 21.62 14.11
CA ARG A 87 -19.06 21.94 14.06
C ARG A 87 -19.86 20.86 13.32
N GLN A 88 -19.38 20.40 12.17
CA GLN A 88 -20.08 19.39 11.36
C GLN A 88 -20.12 18.03 12.05
N LEU A 89 -19.05 17.64 12.74
CA LEU A 89 -18.98 16.36 13.45
C LEU A 89 -19.50 16.41 14.89
N ASN A 90 -19.93 17.59 15.35
CA ASN A 90 -20.34 17.84 16.74
C ASN A 90 -19.30 17.37 17.78
N ILE A 91 -18.03 17.71 17.56
CA ILE A 91 -16.91 17.39 18.46
C ILE A 91 -16.10 18.65 18.78
N SER A 92 -15.27 18.58 19.81
CA SER A 92 -14.43 19.72 20.18
C SER A 92 -13.30 19.98 19.17
N LEU A 93 -12.83 21.24 19.10
CA LEU A 93 -11.68 21.60 18.26
C LEU A 93 -10.40 20.84 18.65
N SER A 94 -10.21 20.53 19.93
CA SER A 94 -9.08 19.72 20.40
C SER A 94 -9.19 18.27 19.95
N THR A 95 -10.40 17.71 19.89
CA THR A 95 -10.66 16.38 19.33
C THR A 95 -10.29 16.34 17.84
N VAL A 96 -10.68 17.34 17.05
CA VAL A 96 -10.27 17.44 15.63
C VAL A 96 -8.75 17.50 15.49
N LYS A 97 -8.06 18.31 16.30
CA LYS A 97 -6.60 18.38 16.29
C LYS A 97 -5.95 17.03 16.63
N THR A 98 -6.51 16.29 17.58
CA THR A 98 -6.05 14.94 17.93
C THR A 98 -6.24 13.96 16.77
N HIS A 99 -7.41 13.97 16.12
CA HIS A 99 -7.62 13.15 14.92
C HIS A 99 -6.63 13.51 13.80
N LEU A 100 -6.41 14.80 13.51
CA LEU A 100 -5.45 15.22 12.49
C LEU A 100 -4.02 14.79 12.82
N ARG A 101 -3.59 14.87 14.08
CA ARG A 101 -2.28 14.37 14.51
C ARG A 101 -2.16 12.86 14.26
N ASN A 102 -3.19 12.09 14.60
CA ASN A 102 -3.19 10.64 14.39
C ASN A 102 -3.20 10.29 12.91
N ILE A 103 -3.97 11.02 12.10
CA ILE A 103 -3.97 10.90 10.64
C ILE A 103 -2.57 11.16 10.10
N PHE A 104 -1.94 12.29 10.46
CA PHE A 104 -0.60 12.63 10.00
C PHE A 104 0.44 11.56 10.36
N ALA A 105 0.35 10.99 11.57
CA ALA A 105 1.20 9.89 11.99
C ALA A 105 0.96 8.61 11.18
N LYS A 106 -0.30 8.26 10.92
CA LYS A 106 -0.67 7.06 10.14
C LYS A 106 -0.30 7.17 8.67
N THR A 107 -0.45 8.36 8.10
CA THR A 107 -0.22 8.60 6.66
C THR A 107 1.20 9.08 6.37
N GLU A 108 2.05 9.20 7.40
CA GLU A 108 3.44 9.67 7.31
C GLU A 108 3.60 11.02 6.58
N VAL A 109 2.63 11.93 6.78
CA VAL A 109 2.70 13.29 6.23
C VAL A 109 2.91 14.29 7.35
N ILE A 110 3.59 15.39 7.07
CA ILE A 110 3.95 16.37 8.08
C ILE A 110 2.94 17.52 8.19
N ASN A 111 2.08 17.71 7.18
CA ASN A 111 1.12 18.81 7.19
C ASN A 111 -0.15 18.55 6.37
N ARG A 112 -1.10 19.47 6.52
CA ARG A 112 -2.41 19.43 5.85
C ARG A 112 -2.31 19.46 4.32
N THR A 113 -1.41 20.26 3.76
CA THR A 113 -1.25 20.39 2.30
C THR A 113 -0.75 19.09 1.71
N GLU A 114 0.23 18.46 2.36
CA GLU A 114 0.76 17.17 1.97
C GLU A 114 -0.29 16.06 2.10
N LEU A 115 -1.09 16.07 3.17
CA LEU A 115 -2.24 15.16 3.30
C LEU A 115 -3.18 15.30 2.09
N VAL A 116 -3.57 16.52 1.72
CA VAL A 116 -4.45 16.77 0.56
C VAL A 116 -3.81 16.31 -0.74
N SER A 117 -2.53 16.59 -0.95
CA SER A 117 -1.79 16.17 -2.14
C SER A 117 -1.77 14.64 -2.25
N ARG A 118 -1.41 13.95 -1.16
CA ARG A 118 -1.33 12.49 -1.10
C ARG A 118 -2.69 11.85 -1.37
N THR A 119 -3.76 12.35 -0.74
CA THR A 119 -5.12 11.82 -0.96
C THR A 119 -5.60 12.04 -2.40
N ARG A 120 -5.33 13.20 -3.01
CA ARG A 120 -5.72 13.49 -4.40
C ARG A 120 -4.95 12.67 -5.42
N MET A 121 -3.66 12.41 -5.17
CA MET A 121 -2.85 11.53 -6.02
C MET A 121 -3.39 10.10 -6.03
N SER A 122 -3.94 9.62 -4.91
CA SER A 122 -4.65 8.33 -4.84
C SER A 122 -5.99 8.34 -5.61
N SER A 123 -6.69 9.48 -5.67
CA SER A 123 -7.99 9.58 -6.36
C SER A 123 -7.87 9.60 -7.89
N VAL A 124 -6.80 10.19 -8.43
CA VAL A 124 -6.58 10.31 -9.90
C VAL A 124 -6.37 8.95 -10.55
N GLN A 125 -5.90 7.94 -9.80
CA GLN A 125 -5.74 6.57 -10.31
C GLN A 125 -7.07 5.82 -10.49
N HIS A 126 -8.16 6.26 -9.85
CA HIS A 126 -9.48 5.61 -9.93
C HIS A 126 -10.34 6.09 -11.12
N SER A 127 -9.99 7.20 -11.78
CA SER A 127 -10.83 7.79 -12.85
C SER A 127 -10.49 7.34 -14.28
N GLN A 128 -9.58 6.38 -14.46
CA GLN A 128 -9.22 5.83 -15.79
C GLN A 128 -9.81 4.45 -16.09
N HIS A 129 -10.66 3.91 -15.22
CA HIS A 129 -11.39 2.66 -15.48
C HIS A 129 -12.90 2.84 -15.22
N MET A 130 -13.56 3.60 -16.10
CA MET A 130 -14.96 3.38 -16.47
C MET A 130 -15.13 3.59 -17.98
#